data_AF-A0A520K0N0-F1
#
_entry.id   AF-A0A520K0N0-F1
#
_cell.length_a   1.000
_cell.length_b   1.000
_cell.length_c   1.000
_cell.angle_alpha   90.00
_cell.angle_beta   90.00
_cell.angle_gamma   90.00
#
_symmetry.space_group_name_H-M   'P 1'
#
loop_
_entity.id
_entity.type
_entity.pdbx_description
1 polymer ?
#
loop_
_entity_poly.entity_id
_entity_poly.type
_entity_poly.pdbx_seq_one_letter_code
_entity_poly.pdbx_strand_id
1 'polypeptide(L)'
;MVGTFRDTMIGLYPHSFWKRQNPTHQIPNKFKYLNSRQSLLKTGLPKTAPRFLSFGFWYLVLFSISDLEFGILQLNDYIAILRLCIGSCLLCYASYSDVKRREVSDGVWLVMSASGVFLASLELFMVTLAPLQVVKSVLVGALFASLLYILNFGGADVKAMISIPLLFPAFPSLSLFELHLPVMQVPLLDIFLLSMLTNSLLIALVSPLSLFFYNLYRRSFSPLMFLGYEVELPTLRSKKHFKLMHDLEDKGSEIQKRYIWGGIEPTEEVLRRLDDYGQNKGIKKVWITPELPFIIYLTAGFFTAALYGDFISTLLF
;
A
#
# COMPACT_ATOMS: atom_id res chain seq x y z
N MET A 1 49.72 -2.43 -26.11
CA MET A 1 50.56 -1.53 -25.28
C MET A 1 49.85 -1.40 -23.94
N VAL A 2 50.14 -2.24 -22.93
CA VAL A 2 51.27 -2.18 -21.97
C VAL A 2 51.27 -0.91 -21.12
N GLY A 3 51.31 -1.06 -19.79
CA GLY A 3 51.65 -0.04 -18.80
C GLY A 3 50.57 0.17 -17.73
N THR A 4 50.44 -0.63 -16.67
CA THR A 4 51.20 -0.58 -15.39
C THR A 4 51.35 0.83 -14.80
N PHE A 5 50.72 1.10 -13.66
CA PHE A 5 51.19 2.11 -12.71
C PHE A 5 51.02 1.64 -11.28
N ARG A 6 52.14 1.69 -10.56
CA ARG A 6 52.42 1.18 -9.24
C ARG A 6 52.87 2.38 -8.41
N ASP A 7 52.41 2.43 -7.16
CA ASP A 7 52.97 3.10 -5.97
C ASP A 7 53.47 4.56 -6.07
N THR A 8 52.81 5.45 -5.32
CA THR A 8 53.51 6.54 -4.62
C THR A 8 52.76 6.98 -3.35
N MET A 9 53.42 6.91 -2.19
CA MET A 9 53.70 8.05 -1.29
C MET A 9 53.94 7.59 0.15
N ILE A 10 55.22 7.50 0.51
CA ILE A 10 55.76 7.56 1.87
C ILE A 10 56.34 8.97 2.06
N GLY A 11 56.14 9.55 3.25
CA GLY A 11 57.07 10.53 3.79
C GLY A 11 56.46 11.49 4.80
N LEU A 12 56.92 11.43 6.06
CA LEU A 12 57.66 12.51 6.74
C LEU A 12 57.77 12.26 8.27
N TYR A 13 59.00 12.04 8.75
CA TYR A 13 59.53 12.27 10.12
C TYR A 13 60.24 13.66 10.12
N PRO A 14 60.77 14.29 11.23
CA PRO A 14 61.35 13.70 12.45
C PRO A 14 61.34 14.51 13.80
N HIS A 15 61.98 13.96 14.86
CA HIS A 15 62.68 14.56 16.05
C HIS A 15 61.95 15.60 16.95
N SER A 16 62.00 15.69 18.29
CA SER A 16 62.90 15.25 19.38
C SER A 16 62.28 15.73 20.73
N PHE A 17 62.53 15.08 21.88
CA PHE A 17 62.87 15.70 23.19
C PHE A 17 62.92 14.67 24.33
N TRP A 18 64.03 14.67 25.08
CA TRP A 18 64.27 13.91 26.31
C TRP A 18 63.66 14.61 27.54
N LYS A 19 62.99 13.87 28.45
CA LYS A 19 63.16 14.06 29.91
C LYS A 19 62.55 12.92 30.74
N ARG A 20 63.33 12.46 31.73
CA ARG A 20 62.98 11.47 32.75
C ARG A 20 61.88 11.98 33.69
N GLN A 21 60.98 11.08 34.10
CA GLN A 21 60.45 10.98 35.46
C GLN A 21 59.75 9.62 35.62
N ASN A 22 60.30 8.74 36.48
CA ASN A 22 59.54 7.72 37.22
C ASN A 22 59.12 8.38 38.56
N PRO A 23 58.07 7.93 39.30
CA PRO A 23 57.62 6.54 39.39
C PRO A 23 56.08 6.34 39.52
N THR A 24 55.70 5.09 39.81
CA THR A 24 54.40 4.61 40.35
C THR A 24 53.18 4.67 39.42
N HIS A 25 52.82 3.53 38.80
CA HIS A 25 51.59 2.80 39.15
C HIS A 25 51.51 1.46 38.38
N GLN A 26 50.88 0.51 39.05
CA GLN A 26 50.67 -0.90 38.73
C GLN A 26 50.27 -1.21 37.28
N ILE A 27 50.90 -2.22 36.67
CA ILE A 27 50.29 -3.06 35.62
C ILE A 27 50.68 -4.52 35.88
N PRO A 28 49.76 -5.42 36.25
CA PRO A 28 50.09 -6.83 36.41
C PRO A 28 50.03 -7.59 35.08
N ASN A 29 51.18 -8.19 34.76
CA ASN A 29 51.42 -9.50 34.14
C ASN A 29 50.28 -10.16 33.35
N LYS A 30 50.42 -10.12 32.01
CA LYS A 30 50.04 -11.23 31.12
C LYS A 30 50.82 -12.50 31.48
N PHE A 31 50.21 -13.66 31.19
CA PHE A 31 50.71 -15.04 31.35
C PHE A 31 50.47 -15.74 32.69
N LYS A 32 49.19 -16.06 32.99
CA LYS A 32 48.87 -17.25 33.81
C LYS A 32 47.42 -17.75 33.67
N TYR A 33 46.97 -18.08 32.46
CA TYR A 33 45.67 -18.75 32.27
C TYR A 33 45.71 -19.77 31.14
N LEU A 34 46.40 -20.90 31.37
CA LEU A 34 46.28 -22.07 30.49
C LEU A 34 46.33 -23.42 31.23
N ASN A 35 46.17 -23.45 32.56
CA ASN A 35 46.31 -24.72 33.31
C ASN A 35 45.30 -24.94 34.45
N SER A 36 44.04 -24.56 34.26
CA SER A 36 42.96 -24.78 35.26
C SER A 36 41.70 -25.47 34.70
N ARG A 37 41.81 -26.18 33.56
CA ARG A 37 40.68 -26.93 32.97
C ARG A 37 40.64 -28.45 33.27
N GLN A 38 41.52 -28.99 34.12
CA GLN A 38 41.52 -30.44 34.42
C GLN A 38 41.25 -30.83 35.89
N SER A 39 41.08 -29.88 36.82
CA SER A 39 40.83 -30.21 38.24
C SER A 39 39.37 -30.04 38.71
N LEU A 40 38.44 -29.59 37.87
CA LEU A 40 37.03 -29.39 38.22
C LEU A 40 36.11 -30.59 37.91
N LEU A 41 36.67 -31.78 37.64
CA LEU A 41 35.92 -33.03 37.45
C LEU A 41 35.79 -33.89 38.73
N LYS A 42 36.20 -33.38 39.89
CA LYS A 42 36.13 -34.10 41.18
C LYS A 42 35.59 -33.22 42.32
N THR A 43 34.41 -32.63 42.16
CA THR A 43 33.62 -32.15 43.30
C THR A 43 32.16 -32.53 43.09
N GLY A 44 31.57 -33.16 44.10
CA GLY A 44 30.37 -33.99 44.01
C GLY A 44 29.16 -33.29 43.39
N LEU A 45 28.58 -33.96 42.39
CA LEU A 45 27.20 -33.76 41.98
C LEU A 45 26.29 -33.97 43.21
N PRO A 46 25.36 -33.06 43.52
CA PRO A 46 24.31 -33.33 44.49
C PRO A 46 23.49 -34.54 44.00
N LYS A 47 23.44 -35.61 44.81
CA LYS A 47 22.77 -36.90 44.51
C LYS A 47 21.23 -36.84 44.58
N THR A 48 20.63 -35.69 44.32
CA THR A 48 19.17 -35.51 44.33
C THR A 48 18.72 -34.47 43.29
N ALA A 49 19.16 -34.63 42.05
CA ALA A 49 18.44 -34.08 40.90
C ALA A 49 17.54 -35.18 40.35
N PRO A 50 16.22 -34.98 40.19
CA PRO A 50 15.35 -36.00 39.61
C PRO A 50 15.76 -36.23 38.15
N ARG A 51 16.58 -37.24 37.94
CA ARG A 51 17.16 -37.63 36.66
C ARG A 51 16.20 -38.54 35.90
N PHE A 52 14.93 -38.15 35.80
CA PHE A 52 13.89 -38.87 35.07
C PHE A 52 12.79 -37.91 34.59
N LEU A 53 13.13 -36.98 33.71
CA LEU A 53 12.23 -36.68 32.61
C LEU A 53 12.81 -37.45 31.43
N SER A 54 12.24 -38.62 31.18
CA SER A 54 12.67 -39.53 30.13
C SER A 54 12.67 -38.80 28.78
N PHE A 55 13.50 -39.26 27.84
CA PHE A 55 13.48 -38.79 26.46
C PHE A 55 12.04 -38.69 25.89
N GLY A 56 11.15 -39.61 26.29
CA GLY A 56 9.73 -39.60 25.96
C GLY A 56 8.94 -38.39 26.50
N PHE A 57 9.23 -37.88 27.69
CA PHE A 57 8.59 -36.67 28.22
C PHE A 57 8.94 -35.44 27.37
N TRP A 58 10.24 -35.25 27.07
CA TRP A 58 10.68 -34.15 26.22
C TRP A 58 10.16 -34.29 24.78
N TYR A 59 10.08 -35.52 24.25
CA TYR A 59 9.46 -35.78 22.95
C TYR A 59 7.98 -35.40 22.93
N LEU A 60 7.20 -35.77 23.96
CA LEU A 60 5.78 -35.40 24.06
C LEU A 60 5.58 -33.89 24.20
N VAL A 61 6.43 -33.21 24.97
CA VAL A 61 6.41 -31.75 25.10
C VAL A 61 6.72 -31.09 23.76
N LEU A 62 7.78 -31.53 23.07
CA LEU A 62 8.13 -30.99 21.74
C LEU A 62 7.05 -31.28 20.69
N PHE A 63 6.48 -32.48 20.70
CA PHE A 63 5.37 -32.86 19.81
C PHE A 63 4.13 -31.99 20.07
N SER A 64 3.78 -31.78 21.34
CA SER A 64 2.66 -30.91 21.71
C SER A 64 2.91 -29.43 21.35
N ILE A 65 4.15 -28.96 21.42
CA ILE A 65 4.53 -27.61 20.98
C ILE A 65 4.42 -27.52 19.47
N SER A 66 4.91 -28.52 18.71
CA SER A 66 4.81 -28.52 17.25
C SER A 66 3.35 -28.59 16.76
N ASP A 67 2.49 -29.37 17.42
CA ASP A 67 1.07 -29.43 17.10
C ASP A 67 0.37 -28.09 17.37
N LEU A 68 0.75 -27.42 18.46
CA LEU A 68 0.23 -26.09 18.80
C LEU A 68 0.69 -25.03 17.79
N GLU A 69 1.97 -25.01 17.41
CA GLU A 69 2.49 -24.11 16.37
C GLU A 69 1.80 -24.36 15.03
N PHE A 70 1.61 -25.62 14.64
CA PHE A 70 0.87 -25.97 13.43
C PHE A 70 -0.58 -25.49 13.47
N GLY A 71 -1.27 -25.65 14.60
CA GLY A 71 -2.62 -25.14 14.79
C GLY A 71 -2.72 -23.61 14.69
N ILE A 72 -1.73 -22.88 15.22
CA ILE A 72 -1.66 -21.42 15.12
C ILE A 72 -1.44 -20.98 13.67
N LEU A 73 -0.57 -21.66 12.92
CA LEU A 73 -0.32 -21.37 11.51
C LEU A 73 -1.59 -21.58 10.66
N GLN A 74 -2.29 -22.70 10.85
CA GLN A 74 -3.56 -22.96 10.18
C GLN A 74 -4.62 -21.90 10.52
N LEU A 75 -4.74 -21.52 11.79
CA LEU A 75 -5.67 -20.47 12.20
C LEU A 75 -5.35 -19.13 11.53
N ASN A 76 -4.07 -18.79 11.40
CA ASN A 76 -3.64 -17.58 10.70
C ASN A 76 -4.03 -17.60 9.21
N ASP A 77 -3.87 -18.74 8.53
CA ASP A 77 -4.33 -18.91 7.15
C ASP A 77 -5.86 -18.73 7.04
N TYR A 78 -6.64 -19.30 7.97
CA TYR A 78 -8.10 -19.12 7.98
C TYR A 78 -8.50 -17.65 8.21
N ILE A 79 -7.81 -16.93 9.09
CA ILE A 79 -8.04 -15.50 9.30
C ILE A 79 -7.71 -14.71 8.03
N ALA A 80 -6.60 -15.01 7.37
CA ALA A 80 -6.22 -14.37 6.11
C ALA A 80 -7.27 -14.63 5.00
N ILE A 81 -7.76 -15.87 4.85
CA ILE A 81 -8.85 -16.21 3.92
C ILE A 81 -10.10 -15.41 4.26
N LEU A 82 -10.48 -15.35 5.53
CA LEU A 82 -11.67 -14.61 5.96
C LEU A 82 -11.56 -13.12 5.64
N ARG A 83 -10.40 -12.50 5.86
CA ARG A 83 -10.14 -11.12 5.45
C ARG A 83 -10.28 -10.93 3.95
N LEU A 84 -9.68 -11.82 3.16
CA LEU A 84 -9.77 -11.76 1.70
C LEU A 84 -11.22 -11.89 1.22
N CYS A 85 -12.01 -12.80 1.79
CA CYS A 85 -13.42 -12.95 1.49
C CYS A 85 -14.22 -11.68 1.84
N ILE A 86 -14.07 -11.16 3.07
CA ILE A 86 -14.76 -9.95 3.52
C ILE A 86 -14.38 -8.76 2.63
N GLY A 87 -13.07 -8.56 2.41
CA GLY A 87 -12.53 -7.49 1.56
C GLY A 87 -13.06 -7.59 0.14
N SER A 88 -13.01 -8.77 -0.47
CA SER A 88 -13.52 -9.02 -1.83
C SER A 88 -15.01 -8.71 -1.94
N CYS A 89 -15.84 -9.25 -1.03
CA CYS A 89 -17.28 -9.06 -1.08
C CYS A 89 -17.67 -7.58 -0.91
N LEU A 90 -17.09 -6.90 0.09
CA LEU A 90 -17.43 -5.51 0.40
C LEU A 90 -16.87 -4.53 -0.63
N LEU A 91 -15.66 -4.72 -1.14
CA LEU A 91 -15.09 -3.87 -2.19
C LEU A 91 -15.79 -4.07 -3.53
N CYS A 92 -16.10 -5.31 -3.93
CA CYS A 92 -16.90 -5.56 -5.13
C CYS A 92 -18.29 -4.92 -5.03
N TYR A 93 -18.95 -5.02 -3.87
CA TYR A 93 -20.22 -4.35 -3.64
C TYR A 93 -20.08 -2.82 -3.68
N ALA A 94 -19.06 -2.27 -3.02
CA ALA A 94 -18.79 -0.84 -3.03
C ALA A 94 -18.54 -0.33 -4.46
N SER A 95 -17.72 -1.04 -5.24
CA SER A 95 -17.43 -0.74 -6.64
C SER A 95 -18.69 -0.77 -7.50
N TYR A 96 -19.53 -1.79 -7.35
CA TYR A 96 -20.81 -1.87 -8.06
C TYR A 96 -21.77 -0.74 -7.66
N SER A 97 -21.86 -0.43 -6.36
CA SER A 97 -22.72 0.66 -5.86
C SER A 97 -22.24 2.02 -6.35
N ASP A 98 -20.93 2.25 -6.35
CA ASP A 98 -20.32 3.50 -6.82
C ASP A 98 -20.55 3.71 -8.33
N VAL A 99 -20.41 2.66 -9.14
CA VAL A 99 -20.73 2.71 -10.58
C VAL A 99 -22.20 3.03 -10.84
N LYS A 100 -23.11 2.38 -10.09
CA LYS A 100 -24.55 2.44 -10.39
C LYS A 100 -25.24 3.66 -9.77
N ARG A 101 -24.84 4.04 -8.56
CA ARG A 101 -25.53 5.03 -7.71
C ARG A 101 -24.66 6.21 -7.31
N ARG A 102 -23.34 6.17 -7.58
CA ARG A 102 -22.36 7.20 -7.16
C ARG A 102 -22.28 7.41 -5.65
N GLU A 103 -22.80 6.45 -4.90
CA GLU A 103 -22.82 6.47 -3.45
C GLU A 103 -22.61 5.05 -2.93
N VAL A 104 -21.80 4.93 -1.89
CA VAL A 104 -21.56 3.68 -1.17
C VAL A 104 -22.11 3.86 0.24
N SER A 105 -22.91 2.89 0.68
CA SER A 105 -23.51 2.92 2.01
C SER A 105 -22.45 2.87 3.11
N ASP A 106 -22.62 3.71 4.13
CA ASP A 106 -21.76 3.76 5.31
C ASP A 106 -21.66 2.44 6.08
N GLY A 107 -22.71 1.61 5.97
CA GLY A 107 -22.71 0.27 6.56
C GLY A 107 -21.60 -0.63 6.00
N VAL A 108 -21.20 -0.47 4.73
CA VAL A 108 -20.12 -1.26 4.11
C VAL A 108 -18.80 -1.01 4.84
N TRP A 109 -18.48 0.26 5.05
CA TRP A 109 -17.25 0.71 5.72
C TRP A 109 -17.24 0.34 7.20
N LEU A 110 -18.40 0.45 7.86
CA LEU A 110 -18.56 0.04 9.26
C LEU A 110 -18.36 -1.46 9.43
N VAL A 111 -18.99 -2.30 8.60
CA VAL A 111 -18.84 -3.76 8.65
C VAL A 111 -17.41 -4.17 8.36
N MET A 112 -16.76 -3.55 7.36
CA MET A 112 -15.35 -3.78 7.04
C MET A 112 -14.44 -3.46 8.24
N SER A 113 -14.61 -2.28 8.83
CA SER A 113 -13.81 -1.82 9.96
C SER A 113 -14.02 -2.66 11.21
N ALA A 114 -15.28 -2.98 11.55
CA ALA A 114 -15.62 -3.79 12.72
C ALA A 114 -15.06 -5.21 12.60
N SER A 115 -15.19 -5.83 11.43
CA SER A 115 -14.62 -7.15 11.15
C SER A 115 -13.08 -7.11 11.23
N GLY A 116 -12.46 -6.07 10.69
CA GLY A 116 -11.02 -5.87 10.75
C GLY A 116 -10.48 -5.77 12.17
N VAL A 117 -11.07 -4.90 12.99
CA VAL A 117 -10.72 -4.74 14.41
C VAL A 117 -10.89 -6.06 15.16
N PHE A 118 -11.98 -6.78 14.93
CA PHE A 118 -12.22 -8.08 15.57
C PHE A 118 -11.12 -9.09 15.22
N LEU A 119 -10.80 -9.27 13.93
CA LEU A 119 -9.78 -10.21 13.47
C LEU A 119 -8.37 -9.81 13.93
N ALA A 120 -8.02 -8.52 13.86
CA ALA A 120 -6.74 -8.02 14.37
C ALA A 120 -6.61 -8.25 15.89
N SER A 121 -7.71 -8.12 16.64
CA SER A 121 -7.72 -8.38 18.09
C SER A 121 -7.45 -9.84 18.42
N LEU A 122 -7.99 -10.77 17.62
CA LEU A 122 -7.69 -12.21 17.75
C LEU A 122 -6.21 -12.50 17.49
N GLU A 123 -5.61 -11.94 16.45
CA GLU A 123 -4.19 -12.15 16.14
C GLU A 123 -3.24 -11.52 17.16
N LEU A 124 -3.61 -10.35 17.72
CA LEU A 124 -2.87 -9.74 18.82
C LEU A 124 -2.89 -10.63 20.06
N PHE A 125 -4.05 -11.26 20.35
CA PHE A 125 -4.18 -12.20 21.46
C PHE A 125 -3.37 -13.49 21.24
N MET A 126 -3.32 -13.98 20.00
CA MET A 126 -2.54 -15.16 19.62
C MET A 126 -1.04 -14.84 19.41
N VAL A 127 -0.63 -13.57 19.54
CA VAL A 127 0.76 -13.09 19.36
C VAL A 127 1.29 -13.36 17.94
N THR A 128 0.39 -13.49 16.95
CA THR A 128 0.77 -13.65 15.53
C THR A 128 0.95 -12.31 14.83
N LEU A 129 0.26 -11.26 15.32
CA LEU A 129 0.36 -9.90 14.80
C LEU A 129 1.11 -9.01 15.79
N ALA A 130 2.13 -8.28 15.31
CA ALA A 130 2.83 -7.32 16.13
C ALA A 130 1.98 -6.04 16.35
N PRO A 131 1.84 -5.51 17.57
CA PRO A 131 1.09 -4.27 17.81
C PRO A 131 1.59 -3.08 16.98
N LEU A 132 2.91 -3.00 16.76
CA LEU A 132 3.52 -1.97 15.92
C LEU A 132 3.03 -2.05 14.46
N GLN A 133 2.73 -3.25 13.96
CA GLN A 133 2.21 -3.45 12.60
C GLN A 133 0.84 -2.79 12.43
N VAL A 134 -0.05 -2.98 13.41
CA VAL A 134 -1.37 -2.31 13.45
C VAL A 134 -1.22 -0.80 13.46
N VAL A 135 -0.35 -0.28 14.34
CA VAL A 135 -0.09 1.17 14.44
C VAL A 135 0.42 1.73 13.10
N LYS A 136 1.38 1.05 12.46
CA LYS A 136 1.88 1.46 11.13
C LYS A 136 0.77 1.51 10.10
N SER A 137 -0.04 0.45 9.98
CA SER A 137 -1.10 0.37 8.98
C SER A 137 -2.18 1.44 9.20
N VAL A 138 -2.64 1.61 10.43
CA VAL A 138 -3.64 2.62 10.80
C VAL A 138 -3.11 4.04 10.59
N LEU A 139 -1.84 4.30 10.93
CA LEU A 139 -1.21 5.61 10.73
C LEU A 139 -1.16 5.98 9.24
N VAL A 140 -0.76 5.04 8.39
CA VAL A 140 -0.74 5.25 6.93
C VAL A 140 -2.16 5.48 6.41
N GLY A 141 -3.13 4.68 6.84
CA GLY A 141 -4.55 4.88 6.54
C GLY A 141 -5.05 6.26 6.91
N ALA A 142 -4.80 6.68 8.14
CA ALA A 142 -5.18 7.99 8.65
C ALA A 142 -4.50 9.14 7.88
N LEU A 143 -3.24 8.98 7.49
CA LEU A 143 -2.51 9.97 6.69
C LEU A 143 -3.18 10.15 5.33
N PHE A 144 -3.45 9.07 4.60
CA PHE A 144 -4.12 9.15 3.29
C PHE A 144 -5.56 9.64 3.42
N ALA A 145 -6.31 9.18 4.43
CA ALA A 145 -7.66 9.66 4.69
C ALA A 145 -7.69 11.17 4.97
N SER A 146 -6.74 11.67 5.78
CA SER A 146 -6.61 13.10 6.08
C SER A 146 -6.23 13.92 4.85
N LEU A 147 -5.31 13.40 4.02
CA LEU A 147 -4.93 14.02 2.76
C LEU A 147 -6.13 14.14 1.82
N LEU A 148 -6.88 13.05 1.63
CA LEU A 148 -8.08 13.05 0.78
C LEU A 148 -9.16 14.00 1.32
N TYR A 149 -9.34 14.06 2.64
CA TYR A 149 -10.27 14.97 3.27
C TYR A 149 -9.90 16.45 3.02
N ILE A 150 -8.62 16.82 3.18
CA ILE A 150 -8.12 18.18 2.92
C ILE A 150 -8.29 18.55 1.43
N LEU A 151 -8.12 17.58 0.53
CA LEU A 151 -8.29 17.76 -0.91
C LEU A 151 -9.77 17.76 -1.36
N ASN A 152 -10.74 17.68 -0.44
CA ASN A 152 -12.17 17.57 -0.74
C ASN A 152 -12.51 16.40 -1.70
N PHE A 153 -11.80 15.27 -1.57
CA PHE A 153 -12.15 14.06 -2.29
C PHE A 153 -13.44 13.43 -1.76
N GLY A 154 -13.97 12.47 -2.51
CA GLY A 154 -15.22 11.78 -2.18
C GLY A 154 -15.18 11.14 -0.79
N GLY A 155 -16.28 11.27 -0.04
CA GLY A 155 -16.38 10.68 1.30
C GLY A 155 -16.23 9.15 1.31
N ALA A 156 -16.61 8.47 0.23
CA ALA A 156 -16.40 7.03 0.08
C ALA A 156 -14.91 6.66 0.03
N ASP A 157 -14.09 7.44 -0.67
CA ASP A 157 -12.64 7.19 -0.78
C ASP A 157 -11.95 7.35 0.58
N VAL A 158 -12.31 8.39 1.34
CA VAL A 158 -11.81 8.61 2.71
C VAL A 158 -12.18 7.43 3.62
N LYS A 159 -13.44 6.97 3.56
CA LYS A 159 -13.90 5.83 4.37
C LYS A 159 -13.18 4.52 3.97
N ALA A 160 -12.87 4.34 2.70
CA ALA A 160 -12.06 3.22 2.22
C ALA A 160 -10.64 3.25 2.81
N MET A 161 -9.99 4.42 2.81
CA MET A 161 -8.63 4.59 3.38
C MET A 161 -8.57 4.33 4.89
N ILE A 162 -9.69 4.46 5.60
CA ILE A 162 -9.79 4.11 7.02
C ILE A 162 -10.09 2.62 7.21
N SER A 163 -11.04 2.08 6.43
CA SER A 163 -11.58 0.73 6.67
C SER A 163 -10.63 -0.38 6.22
N ILE A 164 -9.94 -0.20 5.10
CA ILE A 164 -9.03 -1.19 4.52
C ILE A 164 -7.84 -1.52 5.44
N PRO A 165 -7.08 -0.54 5.98
CA PRO A 165 -5.95 -0.85 6.88
C PRO A 165 -6.39 -1.47 8.21
N LEU A 166 -7.64 -1.24 8.64
CA LEU A 166 -8.21 -1.94 9.79
C LEU A 166 -8.51 -3.41 9.47
N LEU A 167 -8.97 -3.70 8.25
CA LEU A 167 -9.18 -5.08 7.80
C LEU A 167 -7.86 -5.80 7.51
N PHE A 168 -6.90 -5.11 6.93
CA PHE A 168 -5.58 -5.63 6.53
C PHE A 168 -4.45 -4.84 7.21
N PRO A 169 -4.15 -5.12 8.49
CA PRO A 169 -3.04 -4.49 9.20
C PRO A 169 -1.67 -4.94 8.66
N ALA A 170 -1.58 -6.13 8.07
CA ALA A 170 -0.41 -6.69 7.41
C ALA A 170 -0.82 -7.34 6.09
N PHE A 171 0.15 -7.75 5.27
CA PHE A 171 -0.17 -8.55 4.09
C PHE A 171 -0.84 -9.87 4.49
N PRO A 172 -1.95 -10.26 3.83
CA PRO A 172 -2.54 -11.58 4.04
C PRO A 172 -1.62 -12.63 3.41
N SER A 173 -0.76 -13.23 4.22
CA SER A 173 0.07 -14.36 3.79
C SER A 173 -0.74 -15.65 3.89
N LEU A 174 -0.77 -16.42 2.81
CA LEU A 174 -1.37 -17.75 2.78
C LEU A 174 -0.30 -18.75 2.38
N SER A 175 -0.18 -19.84 3.15
CA SER A 175 0.74 -20.95 2.86
C SER A 175 -0.02 -22.28 2.79
N LEU A 176 -1.10 -22.30 2.02
CA LEU A 176 -2.01 -23.45 1.92
C LEU A 176 -1.76 -24.24 0.62
N PHE A 177 -1.55 -25.56 0.72
CA PHE A 177 -1.36 -26.46 -0.44
C PHE A 177 -0.26 -26.01 -1.43
N GLU A 178 0.92 -25.63 -0.93
CA GLU A 178 2.05 -25.11 -1.74
C GLU A 178 1.78 -23.80 -2.49
N LEU A 179 0.58 -23.22 -2.35
CA LEU A 179 0.26 -21.89 -2.84
C LEU A 179 0.72 -20.87 -1.80
N HIS A 180 1.77 -20.13 -2.13
CA HIS A 180 2.22 -18.97 -1.36
C HIS A 180 1.60 -17.71 -1.97
N LEU A 181 0.67 -17.09 -1.23
CA LEU A 181 0.14 -15.77 -1.58
C LEU A 181 0.66 -14.72 -0.59
N PRO A 182 0.98 -13.50 -1.07
CA PRO A 182 1.08 -13.10 -2.48
C PRO A 182 2.17 -13.86 -3.25
N VAL A 183 1.97 -14.06 -4.56
CA VAL A 183 2.89 -14.83 -5.43
C VAL A 183 4.29 -14.19 -5.47
N MET A 184 4.36 -12.86 -5.48
CA MET A 184 5.61 -12.12 -5.35
C MET A 184 5.90 -11.79 -3.88
N GLN A 185 7.15 -11.40 -3.60
CA GLN A 185 7.57 -11.08 -2.25
C GLN A 185 6.81 -9.90 -1.64
N VAL A 186 6.59 -9.97 -0.34
CA VAL A 186 6.02 -8.88 0.46
C VAL A 186 7.02 -7.71 0.50
N PRO A 187 6.58 -6.47 0.25
CA PRO A 187 7.47 -5.31 0.30
C PRO A 187 8.00 -5.08 1.73
N LEU A 188 9.18 -4.45 1.84
CA LEU A 188 9.89 -4.24 3.13
C LEU A 188 9.05 -3.56 4.22
N LEU A 189 8.09 -2.71 3.82
CA LEU A 189 7.24 -1.99 4.76
C LEU A 189 6.08 -2.85 5.31
N ASP A 190 5.71 -3.92 4.60
CA ASP A 190 4.60 -4.84 4.93
C ASP A 190 3.26 -4.09 5.15
N ILE A 191 3.02 -3.00 4.42
CA ILE A 191 1.78 -2.21 4.52
C ILE A 191 0.92 -2.49 3.29
N PHE A 192 -0.11 -3.32 3.47
CA PHE A 192 -1.00 -3.74 2.39
C PHE A 192 -1.68 -2.57 1.68
N LEU A 193 -2.14 -1.56 2.44
CA LEU A 193 -2.79 -0.37 1.88
C LEU A 193 -1.92 0.36 0.84
N LEU A 194 -0.60 0.45 1.08
CA LEU A 194 0.31 1.14 0.17
C LEU A 194 0.42 0.42 -1.17
N SER A 195 0.63 -0.89 -1.16
CA SER A 195 0.74 -1.66 -2.40
C SER A 195 -0.58 -1.74 -3.13
N MET A 196 -1.70 -1.83 -2.40
CA MET A 196 -3.04 -1.69 -2.98
C MET A 196 -3.19 -0.34 -3.68
N LEU A 197 -2.87 0.77 -3.02
CA LEU A 197 -2.97 2.13 -3.59
C LEU A 197 -2.08 2.30 -4.82
N THR A 198 -0.83 1.84 -4.73
CA THR A 198 0.13 1.88 -5.84
C THR A 198 -0.38 1.10 -7.05
N ASN A 199 -0.81 -0.15 -6.85
CA ASN A 199 -1.37 -0.97 -7.91
C ASN A 199 -2.63 -0.31 -8.50
N SER A 200 -3.50 0.24 -7.65
CA SER A 200 -4.71 0.96 -8.07
C SER A 200 -4.38 2.16 -8.95
N LEU A 201 -3.38 2.95 -8.56
CA LEU A 201 -2.95 4.12 -9.31
C LEU A 201 -2.35 3.72 -10.67
N LEU A 202 -1.52 2.67 -10.71
CA LEU A 202 -0.99 2.14 -11.96
C LEU A 202 -2.10 1.66 -12.91
N ILE A 203 -3.11 0.97 -12.39
CA ILE A 203 -4.27 0.55 -13.19
C ILE A 203 -5.09 1.78 -13.61
N ALA A 204 -5.24 2.79 -12.76
CA ALA A 204 -5.95 4.02 -13.08
C ALA A 204 -5.30 4.79 -14.23
N LEU A 205 -3.98 4.66 -14.47
CA LEU A 205 -3.30 5.22 -15.65
C LEU A 205 -3.81 4.65 -16.98
N VAL A 206 -4.44 3.47 -16.98
CA VAL A 206 -5.09 2.93 -18.17
C VAL A 206 -6.18 3.87 -18.68
N SER A 207 -6.86 4.61 -17.79
CA SER A 207 -7.92 5.54 -18.18
C SER A 207 -7.44 6.72 -19.04
N PRO A 208 -6.49 7.57 -18.60
CA PRO A 208 -5.99 8.67 -19.42
C PRO A 208 -5.31 8.17 -20.70
N LEU A 209 -4.67 6.99 -20.67
CA LEU A 209 -4.14 6.35 -21.87
C LEU A 209 -5.25 5.93 -22.84
N SER A 210 -6.34 5.35 -22.34
CA SER A 210 -7.50 4.97 -23.15
C SER A 210 -8.16 6.19 -23.79
N LEU A 211 -8.29 7.29 -23.05
CA LEU A 211 -8.79 8.57 -23.57
C LEU A 211 -7.86 9.15 -24.63
N PHE A 212 -6.55 9.08 -24.41
CA PHE A 212 -5.55 9.53 -25.39
C PHE A 212 -5.70 8.79 -26.73
N PHE A 213 -5.76 7.46 -26.71
CA PHE A 213 -5.94 6.66 -27.93
C PHE A 213 -7.32 6.88 -28.57
N TYR A 214 -8.38 7.05 -27.76
CA TYR A 214 -9.72 7.37 -28.25
C TYR A 214 -9.75 8.71 -29.00
N ASN A 215 -9.12 9.75 -28.45
CA ASN A 215 -9.04 11.07 -29.07
C ASN A 215 -8.14 11.07 -30.31
N LEU A 216 -7.04 10.31 -30.28
CA LEU A 216 -6.17 10.11 -31.44
C LEU A 216 -6.94 9.49 -32.61
N TYR A 217 -7.74 8.45 -32.35
CA TYR A 217 -8.60 7.82 -33.35
C TYR A 217 -9.64 8.79 -33.93
N ARG A 218 -10.21 9.68 -33.10
CA ARG A 218 -11.15 10.72 -33.50
C ARG A 218 -10.49 11.96 -34.13
N ARG A 219 -9.16 11.99 -34.25
CA ARG A 219 -8.35 13.15 -34.73
C ARG A 219 -8.63 14.45 -33.96
N SER A 220 -8.96 14.34 -32.68
CA SER A 220 -9.20 15.49 -31.80
C SER A 220 -7.94 15.77 -30.98
N PHE A 221 -7.12 16.70 -31.47
CA PHE A 221 -5.86 17.08 -30.83
C PHE A 221 -6.08 18.29 -29.92
N SER A 222 -5.90 18.08 -28.62
CA SER A 222 -5.99 19.12 -27.59
C SER A 222 -5.15 18.69 -26.39
N PRO A 223 -4.57 19.62 -25.61
CA PRO A 223 -3.92 19.29 -24.33
C PRO A 223 -4.84 18.49 -23.38
N LEU A 224 -6.16 18.59 -23.55
CA LEU A 224 -7.17 17.89 -22.74
C LEU A 224 -7.41 16.42 -23.14
N MET A 225 -6.73 15.92 -24.19
CA MET A 225 -7.00 14.58 -24.73
C MET A 225 -6.71 13.42 -23.76
N PHE A 226 -5.99 13.66 -22.67
CA PHE A 226 -5.75 12.70 -21.60
C PHE A 226 -6.82 12.73 -20.51
N LEU A 227 -7.57 13.82 -20.40
CA LEU A 227 -8.48 14.10 -19.28
C LEU A 227 -9.96 13.98 -19.69
N GLY A 228 -10.26 14.09 -20.97
CA GLY A 228 -11.61 14.06 -21.48
C GLY A 228 -11.68 13.76 -22.96
N TYR A 229 -12.86 13.89 -23.54
CA TYR A 229 -13.09 13.70 -24.96
C TYR A 229 -14.15 14.68 -25.47
N GLU A 230 -14.14 14.89 -26.78
CA GLU A 230 -15.06 15.81 -27.44
C GLU A 230 -16.39 15.11 -27.79
N VAL A 231 -17.51 15.77 -27.48
CA VAL A 231 -18.88 15.27 -27.69
C VAL A 231 -19.73 16.32 -28.39
N GLU A 232 -20.61 15.85 -29.29
CA GLU A 232 -21.58 16.69 -29.99
C GLU A 232 -22.74 17.08 -29.06
N LEU A 233 -23.14 18.35 -29.09
CA LEU A 233 -24.21 18.87 -28.22
C LEU A 233 -25.52 18.06 -28.25
N PRO A 234 -26.04 17.60 -29.41
CA PRO A 234 -27.27 16.81 -29.44
C PRO A 234 -27.18 15.51 -28.65
N THR A 235 -25.98 14.93 -28.56
CA THR A 235 -25.73 13.67 -27.85
C THR A 235 -25.40 13.89 -26.37
N LEU A 236 -25.12 15.12 -25.95
CA LEU A 236 -24.65 15.45 -24.60
C LEU A 236 -25.68 15.05 -23.53
N ARG A 237 -26.97 15.31 -23.77
CA ARG A 237 -28.08 14.96 -22.86
C ARG A 237 -28.27 13.46 -22.64
N SER A 238 -27.84 12.63 -23.60
CA SER A 238 -27.94 11.17 -23.50
C SER A 238 -26.86 10.57 -22.61
N LYS A 239 -25.76 11.30 -22.37
CA LYS A 239 -24.65 10.84 -21.54
C LYS A 239 -24.95 11.11 -20.07
N LYS A 240 -24.38 10.26 -19.22
CA LYS A 240 -24.48 10.35 -17.76
C LYS A 240 -23.08 10.44 -17.16
N HIS A 241 -22.96 11.02 -15.97
CA HIS A 241 -21.75 11.05 -15.15
C HIS A 241 -20.53 11.65 -15.88
N PHE A 242 -20.69 12.89 -16.32
CA PHE A 242 -19.61 13.67 -16.92
C PHE A 242 -19.62 15.09 -16.36
N LYS A 243 -18.46 15.72 -16.39
CA LYS A 243 -18.31 17.15 -16.13
C LYS A 243 -17.83 17.86 -17.38
N LEU A 244 -18.27 19.10 -17.58
CA LEU A 244 -17.78 19.94 -18.67
C LEU A 244 -16.40 20.48 -18.31
N MET A 245 -15.48 20.49 -19.26
CA MET A 245 -14.10 20.93 -19.01
C MET A 245 -13.88 22.44 -19.23
N HIS A 246 -14.85 23.11 -19.83
CA HIS A 246 -14.82 24.54 -20.09
C HIS A 246 -16.20 25.15 -19.88
N ASP A 247 -16.20 26.40 -19.44
CA ASP A 247 -17.37 27.26 -19.53
C ASP A 247 -17.33 28.05 -20.83
N LEU A 248 -18.52 28.38 -21.34
CA LEU A 248 -18.71 29.20 -22.53
C LEU A 248 -19.25 30.54 -22.05
N GLU A 249 -18.35 31.51 -21.87
CA GLU A 249 -18.72 32.87 -21.51
C GLU A 249 -19.02 33.68 -22.78
N ASP A 250 -20.20 34.31 -22.80
CA ASP A 250 -20.62 35.20 -23.87
C ASP A 250 -20.11 36.62 -23.63
N LYS A 251 -19.11 37.07 -24.42
CA LYS A 251 -18.62 38.45 -24.43
C LYS A 251 -19.08 39.22 -25.67
N GLY A 252 -20.34 39.03 -26.07
CA GLY A 252 -20.99 39.80 -27.13
C GLY A 252 -20.61 39.33 -28.54
N SER A 253 -19.36 39.54 -28.96
CA SER A 253 -18.90 39.25 -30.34
C SER A 253 -18.24 37.88 -30.51
N GLU A 254 -17.66 37.31 -29.45
CA GLU A 254 -17.03 35.99 -29.48
C GLU A 254 -17.33 35.18 -28.21
N ILE A 255 -17.41 33.86 -28.36
CA ILE A 255 -17.53 32.93 -27.23
C ILE A 255 -16.13 32.59 -26.76
N GLN A 256 -15.80 32.95 -25.52
CA GLN A 256 -14.53 32.60 -24.92
C GLN A 256 -14.67 31.29 -24.14
N LYS A 257 -13.83 30.31 -24.46
CA LYS A 257 -13.72 29.05 -23.70
C LYS A 257 -12.85 29.29 -22.48
N ARG A 258 -13.44 29.22 -21.28
CA ARG A 258 -12.71 29.30 -20.02
C ARG A 258 -12.56 27.90 -19.45
N TYR A 259 -11.34 27.37 -19.45
CA TYR A 259 -11.07 26.07 -18.85
C TYR A 259 -11.16 26.14 -17.33
N ILE A 260 -11.93 25.24 -16.73
CA ILE A 260 -12.15 25.19 -15.28
C ILE A 260 -11.58 23.88 -14.75
N TRP A 261 -10.64 23.98 -13.82
CA TRP A 261 -10.07 22.84 -13.14
C TRP A 261 -11.13 22.23 -12.21
N GLY A 262 -11.36 20.91 -12.28
CA GLY A 262 -12.42 20.21 -11.56
C GLY A 262 -13.76 20.07 -12.32
N GLY A 263 -13.89 20.78 -13.44
CA GLY A 263 -15.05 20.70 -14.33
C GLY A 263 -16.35 21.31 -13.77
N ILE A 264 -17.32 21.51 -14.65
CA ILE A 264 -18.64 22.09 -14.33
C ILE A 264 -19.68 20.96 -14.37
N GLU A 265 -20.51 20.88 -13.34
CA GLU A 265 -21.62 19.94 -13.31
C GLU A 265 -22.66 20.29 -14.39
N PRO A 266 -23.15 19.29 -15.15
CA PRO A 266 -24.11 19.50 -16.23
C PRO A 266 -25.53 19.69 -15.66
N THR A 267 -25.73 20.75 -14.89
CA THR A 267 -27.06 21.17 -14.41
C THR A 267 -27.95 21.48 -15.61
N GLU A 268 -29.26 21.27 -15.49
CA GLU A 268 -30.21 21.58 -16.58
C GLU A 268 -30.08 23.01 -17.10
N GLU A 269 -29.75 23.96 -16.22
CA GLU A 269 -29.47 25.35 -16.61
C GLU A 269 -28.23 25.48 -17.52
N VAL A 270 -27.15 24.76 -17.21
CA VAL A 270 -25.92 24.74 -18.04
C VAL A 270 -26.21 24.07 -19.37
N LEU A 271 -26.93 22.94 -19.37
CA LEU A 271 -27.29 22.22 -20.59
C LEU A 271 -28.19 23.05 -21.51
N ARG A 272 -29.17 23.79 -20.95
CA ARG A 272 -30.02 24.71 -21.71
C ARG A 272 -29.21 25.84 -22.35
N ARG A 273 -28.26 26.44 -21.61
CA ARG A 273 -27.35 27.47 -22.17
C ARG A 273 -26.49 26.92 -23.30
N LEU A 274 -25.99 25.68 -23.17
CA LEU A 274 -25.23 25.03 -24.23
C LEU A 274 -26.08 24.76 -25.47
N ASP A 275 -27.33 24.34 -25.32
CA ASP A 275 -28.26 24.15 -26.43
C ASP A 275 -28.54 25.47 -27.17
N ASP A 276 -28.73 26.58 -26.43
CA ASP A 276 -28.91 27.91 -27.01
C ASP A 276 -27.68 28.34 -27.83
N TYR A 277 -26.47 28.15 -27.29
CA TYR A 277 -25.23 28.41 -28.04
C TYR A 277 -25.04 27.50 -29.24
N GLY A 278 -25.56 26.27 -29.19
CA GLY A 278 -25.60 25.38 -30.34
C GLY A 278 -26.47 25.91 -31.47
N GLN A 279 -27.63 26.48 -31.15
CA GLN A 279 -28.59 27.00 -32.13
C GLN A 279 -28.22 28.39 -32.64
N ASN A 280 -27.86 29.31 -31.74
CA ASN A 280 -27.67 30.73 -32.05
C ASN A 280 -26.23 31.09 -32.45
N LYS A 281 -25.24 30.33 -31.95
CA LYS A 281 -23.81 30.66 -32.13
C LYS A 281 -23.01 29.55 -32.82
N GLY A 282 -23.68 28.50 -33.29
CA GLY A 282 -23.07 27.46 -34.12
C GLY A 282 -22.04 26.58 -33.41
N ILE A 283 -22.04 26.53 -32.06
CA ILE A 283 -21.17 25.61 -31.32
C ILE A 283 -21.67 24.18 -31.56
N LYS A 284 -20.83 23.31 -32.12
CA LYS A 284 -21.23 21.92 -32.40
C LYS A 284 -20.78 20.93 -31.34
N LYS A 285 -19.68 21.24 -30.65
CA LYS A 285 -18.95 20.29 -29.82
C LYS A 285 -18.39 20.90 -28.55
N VAL A 286 -18.36 20.09 -27.50
CA VAL A 286 -17.85 20.45 -26.17
C VAL A 286 -16.94 19.35 -25.63
N TRP A 287 -16.05 19.72 -24.71
CA TRP A 287 -15.14 18.77 -24.07
C TRP A 287 -15.73 18.35 -22.73
N ILE A 288 -15.78 17.04 -22.51
CA ILE A 288 -16.27 16.46 -21.26
C ILE A 288 -15.22 15.54 -20.65
N THR A 289 -15.16 15.54 -19.33
CA THR A 289 -14.40 14.57 -18.54
C THR A 289 -15.36 13.52 -17.98
N PRO A 290 -15.12 12.21 -18.22
CA PRO A 290 -15.90 11.17 -17.58
C PRO A 290 -15.57 11.11 -16.08
N GLU A 291 -16.60 10.99 -15.24
CA GLU A 291 -16.41 10.79 -13.81
C GLU A 291 -16.12 9.31 -13.54
N LEU A 292 -14.87 8.99 -13.22
CA LEU A 292 -14.46 7.61 -13.01
C LEU A 292 -14.55 7.26 -11.52
N PRO A 293 -15.33 6.24 -11.14
CA PRO A 293 -15.43 5.79 -9.76
C PRO A 293 -14.10 5.19 -9.30
N PHE A 294 -13.40 5.87 -8.38
CA PHE A 294 -12.06 5.46 -7.94
C PHE A 294 -12.07 4.11 -7.21
N ILE A 295 -13.20 3.77 -6.57
CA ILE A 295 -13.42 2.48 -5.89
C ILE A 295 -13.23 1.29 -6.84
N ILE A 296 -13.49 1.41 -8.16
CA ILE A 296 -13.17 0.34 -9.12
C ILE A 296 -11.67 0.07 -9.13
N TYR A 297 -10.85 1.12 -9.25
CA TYR A 297 -9.40 0.98 -9.30
C TYR A 297 -8.86 0.44 -7.97
N LEU A 298 -9.41 0.89 -6.84
CA LEU A 298 -9.10 0.33 -5.52
C LEU A 298 -9.40 -1.17 -5.44
N THR A 299 -10.55 -1.59 -5.97
CA THR A 299 -10.94 -3.01 -5.99
C THR A 299 -10.00 -3.83 -6.87
N ALA A 300 -9.64 -3.32 -8.05
CA ALA A 300 -8.67 -3.98 -8.93
C ALA A 300 -7.27 -4.04 -8.29
N GLY A 301 -6.83 -2.96 -7.65
CA GLY A 301 -5.57 -2.91 -6.90
C GLY A 301 -5.57 -3.85 -5.69
N PHE A 302 -6.71 -4.04 -5.02
CA PHE A 302 -6.89 -5.01 -3.94
C PHE A 302 -6.62 -6.44 -4.42
N PHE A 303 -7.28 -6.88 -5.48
CA PHE A 303 -7.06 -8.23 -6.03
C PHE A 303 -5.64 -8.41 -6.52
N THR A 304 -5.08 -7.38 -7.16
CA THR A 304 -3.69 -7.41 -7.62
C THR A 304 -2.73 -7.53 -6.43
N ALA A 305 -2.90 -6.71 -5.39
CA ALA A 305 -2.04 -6.73 -4.21
C ALA A 305 -2.16 -8.04 -3.42
N ALA A 306 -3.36 -8.59 -3.29
CA ALA A 306 -3.62 -9.83 -2.56
C ALA A 306 -3.08 -11.07 -3.29
N LEU A 307 -3.24 -11.12 -4.62
CA LEU A 307 -2.85 -12.30 -5.40
C LEU A 307 -1.41 -12.21 -5.88
N TYR A 308 -1.04 -11.08 -6.48
CA TYR A 308 0.25 -10.90 -7.12
C TYR A 308 1.27 -10.25 -6.18
N GLY A 309 0.84 -9.29 -5.36
CA GLY A 309 1.74 -8.47 -4.54
C GLY A 309 1.91 -7.07 -5.14
N ASP A 310 3.07 -6.46 -4.93
CA ASP A 310 3.33 -5.08 -5.35
C ASP A 310 4.06 -5.02 -6.71
N PHE A 311 3.43 -4.41 -7.71
CA PHE A 311 4.04 -4.24 -9.04
C PHE A 311 5.35 -3.46 -8.99
N ILE A 312 5.44 -2.42 -8.16
CA ILE A 312 6.64 -1.59 -8.07
C ILE A 312 7.79 -2.38 -7.47
N SER A 313 7.51 -3.20 -6.46
CA SER A 313 8.54 -4.07 -5.88
C SER A 313 9.09 -5.06 -6.91
N THR A 314 8.25 -5.52 -7.85
CA THR A 314 8.66 -6.42 -8.92
C THR A 314 9.47 -5.73 -10.02
N LEU A 315 9.22 -4.43 -10.27
CA LEU A 315 9.94 -3.68 -11.30
C LEU A 315 11.31 -3.18 -10.80
N LEU A 316 11.44 -2.94 -9.50
CA LEU A 316 12.63 -2.34 -8.88
C LEU A 316 13.66 -3.38 -8.38
N PHE A 317 13.33 -4.67 -8.36
CA PHE A 317 14.21 -5.78 -7.96
C PHE A 317 14.27 -6.85 -9.04
#